data_AF-A0AAV3UIA5-F1
#
_entry.id   AF-A0AAV3UIA5-F1
#
_cell.length_a   1.000
_cell.length_b   1.000
_cell.length_c   1.000
_cell.angle_alpha   90.00
_cell.angle_beta   90.00
_cell.angle_gamma   90.00
#
_symmetry.space_group_name_H-M   'P 1'
#
loop_
_entity.id
_entity.type
_entity.pdbx_description
1 polymer ?
#
loop_
_entity_poly.entity_id
_entity_poly.type
_entity_poly.pdbx_seq_one_letter_code
_entity_poly.pdbx_strand_id
1 'polypeptide(L)'
;MAAEISDRVREIADARGVPESEVFEQALELGIADLWENVVLGKYIDGELSREEAIELVGLENVQRADREAAAVEEDVDWGLNA
;
A
#
# COMPACT_ATOMS: atom_id res chain seq x y z
N MET A 1 7.23 20.61 6.94
CA MET A 1 7.47 19.34 6.22
C MET A 1 8.74 18.63 6.67
N ALA A 2 9.96 19.01 6.27
CA ALA A 2 11.17 18.26 6.68
C ALA A 2 11.41 18.28 8.20
N ALA A 3 11.24 19.44 8.84
CA ALA A 3 11.36 19.55 10.30
C ALA A 3 10.34 18.66 11.05
N GLU A 4 9.10 18.58 10.54
CA GLU A 4 8.04 17.75 11.15
C GLU A 4 8.30 16.25 10.99
N ILE A 5 8.94 15.84 9.89
CA ILE A 5 9.34 14.43 9.69
C ILE A 5 10.47 14.08 10.65
N SER A 6 11.49 14.93 10.76
CA SER A 6 12.59 14.73 11.71
C SER A 6 12.11 14.69 13.16
N ASP A 7 11.15 15.54 13.55
CA ASP A 7 10.58 15.54 14.91
C ASP A 7 9.82 14.23 15.20
N ARG A 8 9.03 13.73 14.26
CA ARG A 8 8.33 12.43 14.39
C ARG A 8 9.30 11.25 14.48
N VAL A 9 10.36 11.26 13.67
CA VAL A 9 11.38 10.20 13.72
C VAL A 9 12.07 10.18 15.08
N ARG A 10 12.43 11.35 15.63
CA ARG A 10 12.99 11.43 16.97
C ARG A 10 12.04 10.90 18.03
N GLU A 11 10.77 11.30 17.99
CA GLU A 11 9.77 10.82 18.95
C GLU A 11 9.59 9.29 18.91
N ILE A 12 9.59 8.70 17.72
CA ILE A 12 9.52 7.23 17.54
C ILE A 12 10.79 6.56 18.06
N ALA A 13 11.96 7.11 17.75
CA ALA A 13 13.26 6.61 18.18
C ALA A 13 13.35 6.60 19.71
N ASP A 14 12.99 7.71 20.35
CA ASP A 14 12.95 7.86 21.81
C ASP A 14 11.97 6.87 22.46
N ALA A 15 10.76 6.73 21.90
CA ALA A 15 9.74 5.82 22.44
C ALA A 15 10.13 4.34 22.34
N ARG A 16 10.90 3.97 21.31
CA ARG A 16 11.34 2.58 21.07
C ARG A 16 12.73 2.27 21.64
N GLY A 17 13.49 3.30 22.04
CA GLY A 17 14.86 3.15 22.51
C GLY A 17 15.84 2.71 21.42
N VAL A 18 15.59 3.09 20.17
CA VAL A 18 16.40 2.75 18.99
C VAL A 18 16.98 4.01 18.34
N PRO A 19 18.06 3.91 17.54
CA PRO A 19 18.58 5.07 16.83
C PRO A 19 17.60 5.62 15.77
N GLU A 20 17.60 6.94 15.54
CA GLU A 20 16.81 7.56 14.46
C GLU A 20 17.09 6.92 13.08
N SER A 21 18.32 6.44 12.82
CA SER A 21 18.67 5.77 11.57
C SER A 21 17.91 4.46 11.34
N GLU A 22 17.64 3.70 12.40
CA GLU A 22 16.86 2.45 12.32
C GLU A 22 15.39 2.75 12.00
N VAL A 23 14.85 3.83 12.58
CA VAL A 23 13.50 4.30 12.26
C VAL A 23 13.41 4.71 10.79
N PHE A 24 14.42 5.43 10.27
CA PHE A 24 14.47 5.81 8.86
C PHE A 24 14.55 4.61 7.93
N GLU A 25 15.40 3.63 8.24
CA GLU A 25 15.54 2.39 7.45
C GLU A 25 14.22 1.64 7.39
N GLN A 26 13.59 1.40 8.54
CA GLN A 26 12.29 0.72 8.60
C GLN A 26 11.18 1.51 7.88
N ALA A 27 11.14 2.83 8.02
CA ALA A 27 10.18 3.66 7.30
C ALA A 27 10.37 3.58 5.78
N LEU A 28 11.62 3.52 5.31
CA LEU A 28 11.94 3.38 3.89
C LEU A 28 11.54 1.99 3.38
N GLU A 29 11.86 0.92 4.11
CA GLU A 29 11.49 -0.45 3.73
C GLU A 29 9.97 -0.61 3.63
N LEU A 30 9.23 -0.15 4.65
CA LEU A 30 7.77 -0.19 4.65
C LEU A 30 7.18 0.65 3.51
N GLY A 31 7.73 1.85 3.28
CA GLY A 31 7.28 2.73 2.20
C GLY A 31 7.52 2.11 0.81
N ILE A 32 8.67 1.47 0.59
CA ILE A 32 8.95 0.78 -0.68
C ILE A 32 8.03 -0.43 -0.86
N ALA A 33 7.78 -1.21 0.20
CA ALA A 33 6.87 -2.34 0.15
C ALA A 33 5.43 -1.91 -0.21
N ASP A 34 4.92 -0.85 0.41
CA ASP A 34 3.60 -0.27 0.12
C ASP A 34 3.50 0.25 -1.33
N LEU A 35 4.53 0.97 -1.79
CA LEU A 35 4.59 1.43 -3.18
C LEU A 35 4.62 0.28 -4.18
N TRP A 36 5.36 -0.80 -3.88
CA TRP A 36 5.41 -1.98 -4.73
C TRP A 36 4.07 -2.69 -4.80
N GLU A 37 3.40 -2.86 -3.66
CA GLU A 37 2.06 -3.47 -3.59
C GLU A 37 1.08 -2.72 -4.50
N ASN A 38 1.04 -1.39 -4.39
CA ASN A 38 0.17 -0.55 -5.22
C ASN A 38 0.45 -0.70 -6.73
N VAL A 39 1.72 -0.81 -7.13
CA VAL A 39 2.08 -1.04 -8.55
C VAL A 39 1.59 -2.39 -9.04
N VAL A 40 1.76 -3.45 -8.26
CA VAL A 40 1.33 -4.81 -8.65
C VAL A 40 -0.20 -4.89 -8.72
N LEU A 41 -0.90 -4.38 -7.71
CA LEU A 41 -2.36 -4.41 -7.68
C LEU A 41 -2.97 -3.57 -8.80
N GLY A 42 -2.40 -2.39 -9.11
CA GLY A 42 -2.84 -1.59 -10.26
C GLY A 42 -2.75 -2.38 -11.57
N LYS A 43 -1.60 -3.01 -11.84
CA LYS A 43 -1.43 -3.87 -13.02
C LYS A 43 -2.39 -5.06 -13.06
N TYR A 44 -2.69 -5.65 -11.91
CA TYR A 44 -3.66 -6.73 -11.82
C TYR A 44 -5.07 -6.26 -12.18
N ILE A 45 -5.52 -5.13 -11.62
CA ILE A 45 -6.84 -4.55 -11.91
C ILE A 45 -6.95 -4.11 -13.37
N ASP A 46 -5.87 -3.56 -13.94
CA ASP A 46 -5.80 -3.18 -15.35
C ASP A 46 -5.72 -4.40 -16.31
N GLY A 47 -5.64 -5.62 -15.78
CA GLY A 47 -5.58 -6.87 -16.54
C GLY A 47 -4.21 -7.15 -17.17
N GLU A 48 -3.16 -6.42 -16.77
CA GLU A 48 -1.78 -6.61 -17.21
C GLU A 48 -1.10 -7.78 -16.49
N LEU A 49 -1.60 -8.19 -15.33
CA LEU A 49 -1.14 -9.35 -14.57
C LEU A 49 -2.27 -10.35 -14.36
N SER A 50 -1.96 -11.64 -14.43
CA SER A 50 -2.90 -12.67 -14.00
C SER A 50 -3.07 -12.66 -12.48
N ARG A 51 -4.18 -13.26 -12.02
CA ARG A 51 -4.47 -13.39 -10.60
C ARG A 51 -3.40 -14.21 -9.87
N GLU A 52 -2.95 -15.29 -10.48
CA GLU A 52 -1.90 -16.15 -9.94
C GLU A 52 -0.57 -15.39 -9.79
N GLU A 53 -0.16 -14.62 -10.79
CA GLU A 53 1.05 -13.78 -10.73
C GLU A 53 0.94 -12.70 -9.66
N ALA A 54 -0.22 -12.04 -9.54
CA ALA A 54 -0.44 -11.04 -8.50
C ALA A 54 -0.37 -11.66 -7.09
N ILE A 55 -0.95 -12.84 -6.90
CA ILE A 55 -0.89 -13.58 -5.62
C ILE A 55 0.54 -13.95 -5.28
N GLU A 56 1.36 -14.36 -6.25
CA GLU A 56 2.77 -14.68 -6.01
C GLU A 56 3.56 -13.44 -5.56
N LEU A 57 3.26 -12.27 -6.12
CA LEU A 57 4.01 -11.04 -5.86
C LEU A 57 3.61 -10.32 -4.56
N VAL A 58 2.30 -10.28 -4.23
CA VAL A 58 1.78 -9.50 -3.08
C VAL A 58 0.91 -10.31 -2.12
N GLY A 59 0.70 -11.59 -2.39
CA GLY A 59 -0.09 -12.48 -1.53
C GLY A 59 -1.59 -12.45 -1.80
N LEU A 60 -2.25 -13.54 -1.40
CA LEU A 60 -3.69 -13.75 -1.64
C LEU A 60 -4.58 -12.70 -0.97
N GLU A 61 -4.24 -12.29 0.25
CA GLU A 61 -5.05 -11.35 1.02
C GLU A 61 -5.13 -9.98 0.33
N ASN A 62 -4.00 -9.49 -0.19
CA ASN A 62 -3.93 -8.22 -0.90
C ASN A 62 -4.72 -8.26 -2.22
N VAL A 63 -4.63 -9.36 -2.96
CA VAL A 63 -5.43 -9.54 -4.19
C VAL A 63 -6.93 -9.60 -3.88
N GLN A 64 -7.34 -10.34 -2.84
CA GLN A 64 -8.75 -10.40 -2.42
C GLN A 64 -9.28 -9.06 -1.91
N ARG A 65 -8.41 -8.25 -1.30
CA ARG A 65 -8.76 -6.88 -0.90
C ARG A 65 -8.99 -6.02 -2.14
N ALA A 66 -8.07 -6.04 -3.11
CA ALA A 66 -8.21 -5.31 -4.36
C ALA A 66 -9.46 -5.73 -5.15
N ASP A 67 -9.77 -7.02 -5.23
CA ASP A 67 -10.98 -7.54 -5.88
C ASP A 67 -12.26 -6.92 -5.27
N ARG A 68 -12.32 -6.81 -3.93
CA ARG A 68 -13.47 -6.22 -3.22
C ARG A 68 -13.57 -4.71 -3.42
N GLU A 69 -12.43 -4.02 -3.39
CA GLU A 69 -12.37 -2.57 -3.60
C GLU A 69 -12.80 -2.22 -5.03
N ALA A 70 -12.32 -2.96 -6.03
CA ALA A 70 -12.71 -2.78 -7.43
C ALA A 70 -14.22 -3.02 -7.64
N ALA A 71 -14.77 -4.10 -7.08
CA ALA A 71 -16.20 -4.38 -7.17
C ALA A 71 -17.07 -3.27 -6.55
N ALA A 72 -16.65 -2.70 -5.42
CA ALA A 72 -17.36 -1.58 -4.78
C ALA A 72 -17.35 -0.32 -5.66
N VAL A 73 -16.22 -0.01 -6.31
CA VAL A 73 -16.13 1.11 -7.25
C VAL A 73 -17.01 0.88 -8.48
N GLU A 74 -17.03 -0.35 -9.02
CA GLU A 74 -17.90 -0.70 -10.15
C GLU A 74 -19.38 -0.54 -9.80
N GLU A 75 -19.80 -0.96 -8.60
CA GLU A 75 -21.17 -0.78 -8.10
C GLU A 75 -21.54 0.72 -8.01
N ASP A 76 -20.63 1.55 -7.47
CA ASP A 76 -20.82 3.00 -7.39
C ASP A 76 -20.94 3.65 -8.78
N VAL A 77 -20.13 3.21 -9.75
CA VAL A 77 -20.20 3.69 -11.13
C VAL A 77 -21.52 3.28 -11.79
N ASP A 78 -21.93 2.02 -11.66
CA ASP A 78 -23.19 1.52 -12.23
C ASP A 78 -24.39 2.27 -11.64
N TRP A 79 -24.39 2.50 -10.32
CA TRP A 79 -25.39 3.33 -9.67
C TRP A 79 -25.45 4.74 -10.28
N GLY A 80 -24.30 5.39 -10.47
CA GLY A 80 -24.23 6.73 -11.06
C GLY A 80 -24.67 6.80 -12.52
N LEU A 81 -24.52 5.73 -13.29
CA LEU A 81 -24.92 5.66 -14.70
C LEU A 81 -26.40 5.30 -14.89
N ASN A 82 -27.01 4.59 -13.95
CA ASN A 82 -28.39 4.13 -14.02
C ASN A 82 -29.38 4.92 -13.13
N ALA A 83 -28.93 5.99 -12.47
CA ALA A 83 -29.74 6.89 -11.64
C ALA A 83 -30.52 7.97 -12.41
#